data_AF-A0A409WPB6-F1
#
_entry.id   AF-A0A409WPB6-F1
#
_cell.length_a   1.000
_cell.length_b   1.000
_cell.length_c   1.000
_cell.angle_alpha   90.00
_cell.angle_beta   90.00
_cell.angle_gamma   90.00
#
_symmetry.space_group_name_H-M   'P 1'
#
loop_
_entity.id
_entity.type
_entity.pdbx_description
1 polymer ?
#
loop_
_entity_poly.entity_id
_entity_poly.type
_entity_poly.pdbx_seq_one_letter_code
_entity_poly.pdbx_strand_id
1 'polypeptide(L)'
;MSYETVLVWMLSLNREYAKIEYDTAYQLCKLCFPGDKYKYDFNNPDSFRMLMTQLLPVLMMRHRRVPRAKWQDHVTPAGKHWIEHIPSESSNRARPPSIGYQLTFHNSLCGMAVTQGTPAQVVNIGLGIKQLKVEPRGTTVPVYFESLSHKLTPLEIANVSNNPDELILKRLCMLLALKESYIKAIGQPIGFDFSRLEFDMPNHRATGDGNPLIGWEFRVFGAKLGVARGTILKQEEYECVCAYYRGTAETTFVFHQTPQELENWVQFINIDQLMAVASKLAA
;
A
#
# COMPACT_ATOMS: atom_id res chain seq x y z
N MET A 1 -26.37 -7.81 -1.29
CA MET A 1 -25.27 -6.96 -0.80
C MET A 1 -24.06 -7.26 -1.66
N SER A 2 -23.72 -6.36 -2.58
CA SER A 2 -22.53 -6.49 -3.41
C SER A 2 -21.31 -6.43 -2.50
N TYR A 3 -20.46 -7.46 -2.51
CA TYR A 3 -19.18 -7.44 -1.82
C TYR A 3 -18.41 -6.19 -2.30
N GLU A 4 -18.22 -5.21 -1.43
CA GLU A 4 -17.31 -4.10 -1.70
C GLU A 4 -15.92 -4.70 -1.84
N THR A 5 -15.44 -4.73 -3.08
CA THR A 5 -14.20 -5.40 -3.45
C THR A 5 -13.04 -4.45 -3.23
N VAL A 6 -12.17 -4.81 -2.30
CA VAL A 6 -10.84 -4.20 -2.21
C VAL A 6 -10.00 -4.68 -3.38
N LEU A 7 -9.23 -3.78 -3.98
CA LEU A 7 -8.29 -4.05 -5.06
C LEU A 7 -6.93 -3.45 -4.70
N VAL A 8 -5.86 -4.20 -4.87
CA VAL A 8 -4.49 -3.73 -4.61
C VAL A 8 -3.69 -3.77 -5.91
N TRP A 9 -2.99 -2.68 -6.23
CA TRP A 9 -2.06 -2.58 -7.35
C TRP A 9 -0.65 -2.54 -6.80
N MET A 10 0.20 -3.49 -7.21
CA MET A 10 1.57 -3.62 -6.78
C MET A 10 2.50 -3.37 -7.96
N LEU A 11 3.29 -2.32 -7.89
CA LEU A 11 4.25 -1.92 -8.92
C LEU A 11 5.66 -2.28 -8.47
N SER A 12 6.29 -3.19 -9.20
CA SER A 12 7.69 -3.57 -8.99
C SER A 12 8.63 -2.64 -9.74
N LEU A 13 9.57 -2.03 -9.01
CA LEU A 13 10.74 -1.33 -9.53
C LEU A 13 11.89 -2.34 -9.66
N ASN A 14 11.67 -3.32 -10.54
CA ASN A 14 12.50 -4.52 -10.75
C ASN A 14 13.82 -4.25 -11.47
N ARG A 15 14.15 -3.00 -11.79
CA ARG A 15 15.43 -2.56 -12.34
C ARG A 15 15.73 -1.11 -11.94
N GLU A 16 16.93 -0.65 -12.26
CA GLU A 16 17.26 0.78 -12.16
C GLU A 16 16.48 1.58 -13.21
N TYR A 17 16.10 2.80 -12.84
CA TYR A 17 15.41 3.74 -13.73
C TYR A 17 16.41 4.66 -14.41
N ALA A 18 16.15 4.98 -15.67
CA ALA A 18 16.93 5.95 -16.42
C ALA A 18 16.44 7.37 -16.15
N LYS A 19 17.31 8.37 -16.39
CA LYS A 19 16.97 9.79 -16.23
C LYS A 19 15.74 10.20 -17.05
N ILE A 20 15.61 9.69 -18.27
CA ILE A 20 14.45 9.97 -19.14
C ILE A 20 13.14 9.45 -18.53
N GLU A 21 13.18 8.32 -17.82
CA GLU A 21 11.99 7.75 -17.17
C GLU A 21 11.60 8.57 -15.95
N TYR A 22 12.60 9.02 -15.18
CA TYR A 22 12.38 9.96 -14.08
C TYR A 22 11.78 11.28 -14.58
N ASP A 23 12.37 11.87 -15.62
CA ASP A 23 11.90 13.13 -16.20
C ASP A 23 10.46 12.98 -16.71
N THR A 24 10.14 11.84 -17.33
CA THR A 24 8.78 11.51 -17.79
C THR A 24 7.80 11.41 -16.63
N ALA A 25 8.12 10.63 -15.60
CA ALA A 25 7.27 10.48 -14.42
C ALA A 25 7.05 11.81 -13.70
N TYR A 26 8.11 12.62 -13.56
CA TYR A 26 8.05 13.96 -12.95
C TYR A 26 7.10 14.89 -13.70
N GLN A 27 7.20 14.98 -15.03
CA GLN A 27 6.31 15.81 -15.84
C GLN A 27 4.86 15.32 -15.81
N LEU A 28 4.65 13.99 -15.84
CA LEU A 28 3.31 13.41 -15.74
C LEU A 28 2.65 13.72 -14.40
N CYS A 29 3.37 13.58 -13.28
CA CYS A 29 2.85 13.95 -11.96
C CYS A 29 2.43 15.43 -11.93
N LYS A 30 3.26 16.34 -12.44
CA LYS A 30 2.91 17.78 -12.52
C LYS A 30 1.67 18.04 -13.37
N LEU A 31 1.50 17.31 -14.46
CA LEU A 31 0.34 17.46 -15.34
C LEU A 31 -0.93 16.89 -14.71
N CYS A 32 -0.85 15.68 -14.12
CA CYS A 32 -1.99 14.99 -13.54
C CYS A 32 -2.43 15.58 -12.20
N PHE A 33 -1.52 16.21 -11.46
CA PHE A 33 -1.72 16.76 -10.13
C PHE A 33 -1.10 18.18 -10.02
N PRO A 34 -1.68 19.19 -10.70
CA PRO A 34 -1.08 20.53 -10.78
C PRO A 34 -1.04 21.29 -9.44
N GLY A 35 -1.84 20.87 -8.45
CA GLY A 35 -1.83 21.43 -7.10
C GLY A 35 -0.71 20.91 -6.21
N ASP A 36 -0.10 19.77 -6.57
CA ASP A 36 0.94 19.13 -5.79
C ASP A 36 2.32 19.70 -6.12
N LYS A 37 3.19 19.77 -5.11
CA LYS A 37 4.56 20.25 -5.26
C LYS A 37 5.55 19.09 -5.22
N TYR A 38 6.04 18.70 -6.39
CA TYR A 38 7.08 17.68 -6.52
C TYR A 38 8.47 18.31 -6.62
N LYS A 39 9.37 17.94 -5.69
CA LYS A 39 10.79 18.31 -5.76
C LYS A 39 11.50 17.42 -6.79
N TYR A 40 12.13 18.02 -7.78
CA TYR A 40 13.00 17.31 -8.73
C TYR A 40 14.28 16.86 -8.03
N ASP A 41 14.53 15.56 -8.00
CA ASP A 41 15.67 14.94 -7.33
C ASP A 41 15.96 13.54 -7.92
N PHE A 42 16.46 13.50 -9.16
CA PHE A 42 16.73 12.27 -9.90
C PHE A 42 17.65 11.28 -9.15
N ASN A 43 18.64 11.81 -8.43
CA ASN A 43 19.62 10.99 -7.71
C ASN A 43 19.06 10.35 -6.44
N ASN A 44 17.86 10.73 -6.02
CA ASN A 44 17.16 10.16 -4.88
C ASN A 44 16.14 9.11 -5.34
N PRO A 45 16.38 7.80 -5.09
CA PRO A 45 15.46 6.75 -5.50
C PRO A 45 14.08 6.85 -4.85
N ASP A 46 13.96 7.43 -3.65
CA ASP A 46 12.66 7.67 -3.02
C ASP A 46 11.83 8.73 -3.76
N SER A 47 12.50 9.69 -4.40
CA SER A 47 11.81 10.66 -5.26
C SER A 47 11.15 9.93 -6.44
N PHE A 48 11.84 8.99 -7.08
CA PHE A 48 11.25 8.20 -8.15
C PHE A 48 10.12 7.27 -7.67
N ARG A 49 10.32 6.57 -6.54
CA ARG A 49 9.27 5.74 -5.92
C ARG A 49 8.00 6.53 -5.65
N MET A 50 8.14 7.73 -5.08
CA MET A 50 7.02 8.64 -4.83
C MET A 50 6.29 8.98 -6.13
N LEU A 51 7.01 9.42 -7.17
CA LEU A 51 6.40 9.76 -8.47
C LEU A 51 5.67 8.58 -9.10
N MET A 52 6.31 7.40 -9.13
CA MET A 52 5.73 6.19 -9.72
C MET A 52 4.49 5.73 -8.94
N THR A 53 4.53 5.80 -7.62
CA THR A 53 3.37 5.45 -6.77
C THR A 53 2.22 6.44 -6.98
N GLN A 54 2.51 7.73 -7.14
CA GLN A 54 1.53 8.78 -7.40
C GLN A 54 0.81 8.61 -8.74
N LEU A 55 1.41 7.92 -9.71
CA LEU A 55 0.78 7.62 -11.00
C LEU A 55 -0.16 6.41 -10.97
N LEU A 56 -0.17 5.60 -9.91
CA LEU A 56 -1.02 4.40 -9.81
C LEU A 56 -2.53 4.70 -9.92
N PRO A 57 -3.10 5.75 -9.29
CA PRO A 57 -4.51 6.08 -9.45
C PRO A 57 -4.84 6.47 -10.89
N VAL A 58 -3.94 7.19 -11.57
CA VAL A 58 -4.11 7.60 -12.98
C VAL A 58 -4.10 6.37 -13.89
N LEU A 59 -3.15 5.45 -13.68
CA LEU A 59 -3.07 4.19 -14.40
C LEU A 59 -4.35 3.34 -14.21
N MET A 60 -4.85 3.23 -12.97
CA MET A 60 -6.08 2.49 -12.68
C MET A 60 -7.28 3.11 -13.38
N MET A 61 -7.46 4.44 -13.32
CA MET A 61 -8.58 5.11 -13.98
C MET A 61 -8.51 4.94 -15.50
N ARG A 62 -7.30 5.00 -16.07
CA ARG A 62 -7.07 4.70 -17.49
C ARG A 62 -7.42 3.26 -17.85
N HIS A 63 -7.03 2.28 -17.02
CA HIS A 63 -7.40 0.88 -17.19
C HIS A 63 -8.92 0.68 -17.15
N ARG A 64 -9.62 1.45 -16.31
CA ARG A 64 -11.10 1.53 -16.25
C ARG A 64 -11.73 2.34 -17.38
N ARG A 65 -10.93 2.82 -18.35
CA ARG A 65 -11.35 3.64 -19.50
C ARG A 65 -12.03 4.96 -19.10
N VAL A 66 -11.64 5.53 -17.96
CA VAL A 66 -12.11 6.85 -17.50
C VAL A 66 -11.00 7.89 -17.78
N PRO A 67 -11.21 8.84 -18.72
CA PRO A 67 -10.22 9.87 -19.05
C PRO A 67 -9.90 10.78 -17.85
N ARG A 68 -8.69 11.36 -17.81
CA ARG A 68 -8.26 12.20 -16.67
C ARG A 68 -9.22 13.37 -16.39
N ALA A 69 -9.81 13.95 -17.44
CA ALA A 69 -10.75 15.07 -17.35
C ALA A 69 -12.14 14.71 -16.79
N LYS A 70 -12.42 13.43 -16.52
CA LYS A 70 -13.74 12.95 -16.05
C LYS A 70 -13.77 12.56 -14.57
N TRP A 71 -12.69 12.80 -13.84
CA TRP A 71 -12.62 12.54 -12.41
C TRP A 71 -11.77 13.56 -11.67
N GLN A 72 -12.05 13.70 -10.38
CA GLN A 72 -11.35 14.59 -9.48
C GLN A 72 -10.83 13.78 -8.29
N ASP A 73 -9.61 14.08 -7.87
CA ASP A 73 -9.05 13.58 -6.62
C ASP A 73 -9.36 14.58 -5.49
N HIS A 74 -9.75 14.05 -4.35
CA HIS A 74 -10.07 14.81 -3.15
C HIS A 74 -9.26 14.28 -1.98
N VAL A 75 -8.99 15.15 -1.02
CA VAL A 75 -8.14 14.85 0.14
C VAL A 75 -8.82 15.31 1.41
N THR A 76 -8.87 14.45 2.43
CA THR A 76 -9.36 14.83 3.76
C THR A 76 -8.32 15.65 4.50
N PRO A 77 -8.67 16.35 5.59
CA PRO A 77 -7.68 17.01 6.45
C PRO A 77 -6.60 16.06 7.01
N ALA A 78 -6.92 14.77 7.12
CA ALA A 78 -5.99 13.71 7.55
C ALA A 78 -5.15 13.12 6.40
N GLY A 79 -5.21 13.70 5.19
CA GLY A 79 -4.45 13.24 4.02
C GLY A 79 -5.00 11.98 3.34
N LYS A 80 -6.27 11.62 3.58
CA LYS A 80 -6.91 10.46 2.94
C LYS A 80 -7.49 10.84 1.59
N HIS A 81 -7.18 10.06 0.55
CA HIS A 81 -7.59 10.36 -0.82
C HIS A 81 -8.84 9.58 -1.25
N TRP A 82 -9.68 10.24 -2.04
CA TRP A 82 -10.73 9.56 -2.80
C TRP A 82 -11.01 10.25 -4.13
N ILE A 83 -11.39 9.44 -5.11
CA ILE A 83 -11.75 9.86 -6.45
C ILE A 83 -13.26 9.92 -6.59
N GLU A 84 -13.74 11.04 -7.12
CA GLU A 84 -15.12 11.19 -7.57
C GLU A 84 -15.19 11.37 -9.09
N HIS A 85 -16.23 10.81 -9.69
CA HIS A 85 -16.53 11.07 -11.09
C HIS A 85 -17.18 12.44 -11.23
N ILE A 86 -16.71 13.22 -12.21
CA ILE A 86 -17.28 14.51 -12.57
C ILE A 86 -18.62 14.23 -13.27
N PRO A 87 -19.75 14.76 -12.79
CA PRO A 87 -21.05 14.55 -13.40
C PRO A 87 -21.05 14.98 -14.87
N SER A 88 -21.69 14.18 -15.74
CA SER A 88 -22.04 14.63 -17.09
C SER A 88 -23.46 15.19 -17.04
N GLU A 89 -23.67 16.44 -17.44
CA GLU A 89 -24.97 17.12 -17.42
C GLU A 89 -26.08 16.36 -18.18
N SER A 90 -25.70 15.42 -19.05
CA SER A 90 -26.58 14.68 -19.96
C SER A 90 -27.02 13.30 -19.48
N SER A 91 -26.63 12.81 -18.30
CA SER A 91 -26.93 11.43 -17.88
C SER A 91 -27.87 11.33 -16.67
N ASN A 92 -29.10 10.84 -16.89
CA ASN A 92 -30.02 10.34 -15.84
C ASN A 92 -29.53 9.04 -15.15
N ARG A 93 -28.23 8.73 -15.22
CA ARG A 93 -27.66 7.52 -14.62
C ARG A 93 -27.26 7.80 -13.18
N ALA A 94 -27.43 6.80 -12.32
CA ALA A 94 -26.91 6.84 -10.96
C ALA A 94 -25.41 7.17 -10.96
N ARG A 95 -24.99 8.04 -10.05
CA ARG A 95 -23.58 8.44 -9.92
C ARG A 95 -22.73 7.19 -9.64
N PRO A 96 -21.60 6.99 -10.34
CA PRO A 96 -20.68 5.91 -10.01
C PRO A 96 -20.20 6.04 -8.54
N PRO A 97 -19.91 4.92 -7.86
CA PRO A 97 -19.38 4.96 -6.50
C PRO A 97 -18.06 5.72 -6.46
N SER A 98 -17.79 6.35 -5.31
CA SER A 98 -16.49 6.96 -5.04
C SER A 98 -15.44 5.87 -4.90
N ILE A 99 -14.18 6.22 -5.17
CA ILE A 99 -13.05 5.28 -5.13
C ILE A 99 -12.02 5.83 -4.15
N GLY A 100 -11.94 5.25 -2.96
CA GLY A 100 -10.92 5.62 -1.98
C GLY A 100 -9.66 4.82 -2.21
N TYR A 101 -8.51 5.44 -1.97
CA TYR A 101 -7.24 4.76 -2.14
C TYR A 101 -6.18 5.20 -1.14
N GLN A 102 -5.20 4.31 -0.92
CA GLN A 102 -3.99 4.60 -0.16
C GLN A 102 -2.78 4.19 -0.97
N LEU A 103 -1.82 5.10 -1.07
CA LEU A 103 -0.51 4.89 -1.68
C LEU A 103 0.54 4.55 -0.62
N THR A 104 1.50 3.70 -0.98
CA THR A 104 2.71 3.46 -0.20
C THR A 104 3.81 2.89 -1.08
N PHE A 105 5.05 2.99 -0.62
CA PHE A 105 6.16 2.23 -1.21
C PHE A 105 7.11 1.75 -0.13
N HIS A 106 7.87 0.72 -0.43
CA HIS A 106 8.95 0.21 0.39
C HIS A 106 10.00 -0.42 -0.52
N ASN A 107 11.21 0.16 -0.55
CA ASN A 107 12.32 -0.29 -1.40
C ASN A 107 11.91 -0.49 -2.87
N SER A 108 11.93 -1.71 -3.39
CA SER A 108 11.67 -1.97 -4.81
C SER A 108 10.18 -2.15 -5.13
N LEU A 109 9.28 -1.92 -4.17
CA LEU A 109 7.86 -2.20 -4.30
C LEU A 109 7.02 -0.96 -3.98
N CYS A 110 6.22 -0.53 -4.95
CA CYS A 110 5.21 0.51 -4.83
C CYS A 110 3.82 -0.15 -4.77
N GLY A 111 2.88 0.45 -4.05
CA GLY A 111 1.57 -0.14 -3.81
C GLY A 111 0.45 0.89 -3.73
N MET A 112 -0.72 0.51 -4.21
CA MET A 112 -1.98 1.24 -4.05
C MET A 112 -3.07 0.27 -3.62
N ALA A 113 -3.66 0.49 -2.44
CA ALA A 113 -4.89 -0.19 -2.05
C ALA A 113 -6.10 0.68 -2.39
N VAL A 114 -7.17 0.06 -2.89
CA VAL A 114 -8.36 0.74 -3.43
C VAL A 114 -9.63 0.06 -2.94
N THR A 115 -10.64 0.85 -2.60
CA THR A 115 -12.01 0.37 -2.33
C THR A 115 -13.05 1.29 -2.97
N GLN A 116 -14.29 0.83 -3.09
CA GLN A 116 -15.39 1.56 -3.71
C GLN A 116 -16.62 1.62 -2.82
N GLY A 117 -17.33 2.75 -2.84
CA GLY A 117 -18.48 2.99 -1.95
C GLY A 117 -18.85 4.47 -1.89
N THR A 118 -19.50 4.89 -0.81
CA THR A 118 -19.70 6.31 -0.51
C THR A 118 -18.39 6.96 -0.05
N PRO A 119 -18.21 8.29 -0.18
CA PRO A 119 -16.99 8.97 0.28
C PRO A 119 -16.59 8.61 1.73
N ALA A 120 -17.57 8.55 2.64
CA ALA A 120 -17.33 8.21 4.04
C ALA A 120 -16.87 6.75 4.25
N GLN A 121 -17.27 5.83 3.38
CA GLN A 121 -16.88 4.42 3.46
C GLN A 121 -15.49 4.16 2.88
N VAL A 122 -15.09 4.93 1.87
CA VAL A 122 -13.89 4.57 1.08
C VAL A 122 -12.59 5.16 1.59
N VAL A 123 -12.66 6.19 2.43
CA VAL A 123 -11.45 6.85 2.95
C VAL A 123 -10.70 5.97 3.97
N ASN A 124 -11.36 5.02 4.62
CA ASN A 124 -10.77 4.16 5.65
C ASN A 124 -10.10 2.92 5.03
N ILE A 125 -9.02 3.15 4.28
CA ILE A 125 -8.21 2.10 3.63
C ILE A 125 -6.72 2.39 3.78
N GLY A 126 -5.92 1.35 4.02
CA GLY A 126 -4.49 1.47 4.23
C GLY A 126 -3.69 0.29 3.68
N LEU A 127 -2.43 0.54 3.34
CA LEU A 127 -1.51 -0.45 2.80
C LEU A 127 -0.17 -0.38 3.55
N GLY A 128 0.22 -1.49 4.16
CA GLY A 128 1.53 -1.70 4.78
C GLY A 128 2.38 -2.62 3.93
N ILE A 129 3.67 -2.30 3.78
CA ILE A 129 4.64 -3.12 3.03
C ILE A 129 5.93 -3.18 3.83
N LYS A 130 6.44 -4.39 4.07
CA LYS A 130 7.73 -4.63 4.73
C LYS A 130 8.55 -5.66 3.98
N GLN A 131 9.77 -5.31 3.61
CA GLN A 131 10.71 -6.28 3.04
C GLN A 131 11.16 -7.26 4.13
N LEU A 132 11.25 -8.55 3.81
CA LEU A 132 11.88 -9.55 4.67
C LEU A 132 13.39 -9.40 4.56
N LYS A 133 13.93 -8.41 5.28
CA LYS A 133 15.36 -8.09 5.27
C LYS A 133 15.76 -7.45 6.60
N VAL A 134 16.92 -7.87 7.10
CA VAL A 134 17.56 -7.22 8.25
C VAL A 134 18.35 -5.98 7.79
N GLU A 135 18.20 -4.88 8.52
CA GLU A 135 18.96 -3.65 8.33
C GLU A 135 19.55 -3.16 9.68
N PRO A 136 20.79 -2.65 9.71
CA PRO A 136 21.74 -2.56 8.60
C PRO A 136 22.32 -3.93 8.19
N ARG A 137 22.95 -3.99 7.01
CA ARG A 137 23.61 -5.20 6.50
C ARG A 137 24.65 -5.71 7.51
N GLY A 138 24.60 -7.02 7.80
CA GLY A 138 25.51 -7.68 8.74
C GLY A 138 24.93 -7.86 10.14
N THR A 139 23.79 -7.24 10.45
CA THR A 139 23.05 -7.46 11.69
C THR A 139 22.35 -8.83 11.68
N THR A 140 22.30 -9.49 12.84
CA THR A 140 21.56 -10.75 13.02
C THR A 140 20.06 -10.50 13.25
N VAL A 141 19.21 -11.50 13.00
CA VAL A 141 17.77 -11.36 13.21
C VAL A 141 17.41 -11.01 14.66
N PRO A 142 18.00 -11.64 15.71
CA PRO A 142 17.69 -11.28 17.10
C PRO A 142 17.99 -9.82 17.44
N VAL A 143 19.13 -9.30 16.98
CA VAL A 143 19.51 -7.88 17.21
C VAL A 143 18.56 -6.94 16.46
N TYR A 144 18.17 -7.30 15.24
CA TYR A 144 17.20 -6.52 14.48
C TYR A 144 15.82 -6.50 15.17
N PHE A 145 15.36 -7.65 15.63
CA PHE A 145 14.12 -7.78 16.40
C PHE A 145 14.16 -6.94 17.69
N GLU A 146 15.23 -7.04 18.47
CA GLU A 146 15.43 -6.25 19.69
C GLU A 146 15.38 -4.74 19.39
N SER A 147 16.02 -4.29 18.31
CA SER A 147 16.01 -2.88 17.89
C SER A 147 14.61 -2.34 17.55
N LEU A 148 13.66 -3.24 17.21
CA LEU A 148 12.29 -2.91 16.84
C LEU A 148 11.25 -3.28 17.92
N SER A 149 11.69 -3.91 19.02
CA SER A 149 10.82 -4.38 20.10
C SER A 149 9.96 -3.28 20.72
N HIS A 150 10.48 -2.04 20.79
CA HIS A 150 9.75 -0.87 21.29
C HIS A 150 8.49 -0.51 20.47
N LYS A 151 8.33 -1.07 19.27
CA LYS A 151 7.13 -0.89 18.42
C LYS A 151 6.06 -1.96 18.65
N LEU A 152 6.37 -2.97 19.45
CA LEU A 152 5.54 -4.14 19.68
C LEU A 152 4.99 -4.14 21.11
N THR A 153 3.87 -4.82 21.32
CA THR A 153 3.35 -5.08 22.67
C THR A 153 4.03 -6.30 23.29
N PRO A 154 3.95 -6.49 24.62
CA PRO A 154 4.49 -7.69 25.27
C PRO A 154 3.91 -9.00 24.70
N LEU A 155 2.62 -9.02 24.33
CA LEU A 155 1.97 -10.18 23.72
C LEU A 155 2.57 -10.50 22.34
N GLU A 156 2.74 -9.47 21.51
CA GLU A 156 3.36 -9.62 20.18
C GLU A 156 4.81 -10.10 20.30
N ILE A 157 5.57 -9.55 21.25
CA ILE A 157 6.94 -9.99 21.52
C ILE A 157 6.95 -11.47 21.92
N ALA A 158 6.07 -11.90 22.82
CA ALA A 158 5.97 -13.30 23.23
C ALA A 158 5.61 -14.23 22.06
N ASN A 159 4.70 -13.80 21.17
CA ASN A 159 4.27 -14.57 20.00
C ASN A 159 5.34 -14.71 18.90
N VAL A 160 6.30 -13.78 18.85
CA VAL A 160 7.41 -13.79 17.88
C VAL A 160 8.66 -14.46 18.47
N SER A 161 8.94 -14.24 19.74
CA SER A 161 10.14 -14.75 20.42
C SER A 161 10.21 -16.29 20.42
N ASN A 162 11.41 -16.84 20.58
CA ASN A 162 11.66 -18.29 20.65
C ASN A 162 11.30 -19.09 19.38
N ASN A 163 11.24 -18.41 18.21
CA ASN A 163 11.08 -19.06 16.91
C ASN A 163 12.41 -19.05 16.13
N PRO A 164 12.57 -19.86 15.08
CA PRO A 164 13.71 -19.75 14.17
C PRO A 164 13.80 -18.36 13.52
N ASP A 165 15.01 -17.89 13.21
CA ASP A 165 15.29 -16.56 12.66
C ASP A 165 14.42 -16.19 11.45
N GLU A 166 14.22 -17.11 10.51
CA GLU A 166 13.35 -16.87 9.35
C GLU A 166 11.90 -16.55 9.75
N LEU A 167 11.38 -17.28 10.74
CA LEU A 167 10.03 -17.09 11.24
C LEU A 167 9.91 -15.82 12.09
N ILE A 168 10.94 -15.49 12.89
CA ILE A 168 11.01 -14.22 13.62
C ILE A 168 10.92 -13.06 12.65
N LEU A 169 11.77 -13.04 11.61
CA LEU A 169 11.81 -11.96 10.63
C LEU A 169 10.48 -11.82 9.90
N LYS A 170 9.91 -12.94 9.44
CA LYS A 170 8.62 -12.96 8.75
C LYS A 170 7.49 -12.41 9.61
N ARG A 171 7.36 -12.89 10.86
CA ARG A 171 6.30 -12.43 11.78
C ARG A 171 6.49 -10.97 12.18
N LEU A 172 7.73 -10.53 12.40
CA LEU A 172 8.05 -9.14 12.68
C LEU A 172 7.62 -8.22 11.51
N CYS A 173 8.01 -8.56 10.28
CA CYS A 173 7.62 -7.79 9.10
C CYS A 173 6.10 -7.75 8.91
N MET A 174 5.40 -8.88 9.14
CA MET A 174 3.94 -8.95 9.08
C MET A 174 3.27 -8.05 10.13
N LEU A 175 3.71 -8.09 11.39
CA LEU A 175 3.19 -7.22 12.46
C LEU A 175 3.40 -5.74 12.17
N LEU A 176 4.59 -5.38 11.68
CA LEU A 176 4.88 -4.00 11.31
C LEU A 176 4.05 -3.54 10.10
N ALA A 177 3.81 -4.42 9.12
CA ALA A 177 2.93 -4.13 7.99
C ALA A 177 1.46 -3.99 8.43
N LEU A 178 0.97 -4.81 9.37
CA LEU A 178 -0.36 -4.69 9.99
C LEU A 178 -0.54 -3.31 10.64
N LYS A 179 0.36 -2.95 11.55
CA LYS A 179 0.32 -1.64 12.23
C LYS A 179 0.39 -0.48 11.24
N GLU A 180 1.31 -0.56 10.27
CA GLU A 180 1.45 0.48 9.24
C GLU A 180 0.21 0.60 8.33
N SER A 181 -0.41 -0.52 7.96
CA SER A 181 -1.65 -0.50 7.18
C SER A 181 -2.78 0.16 7.96
N TYR A 182 -2.93 -0.14 9.25
CA TYR A 182 -3.98 0.41 10.09
C TYR A 182 -3.82 1.92 10.31
N ILE A 183 -2.66 2.40 10.76
CA ILE A 183 -2.43 3.83 11.01
C ILE A 183 -2.66 4.67 9.74
N LYS A 184 -2.27 4.13 8.58
CA LYS A 184 -2.53 4.78 7.30
C LYS A 184 -4.02 4.79 7.02
N ALA A 185 -4.73 3.70 7.27
CA ALA A 185 -6.17 3.61 7.04
C ALA A 185 -6.95 4.66 7.84
N ILE A 186 -6.58 4.90 9.10
CA ILE A 186 -7.22 5.91 9.95
C ILE A 186 -6.61 7.32 9.82
N GLY A 187 -5.61 7.52 8.96
CA GLY A 187 -5.02 8.83 8.70
C GLY A 187 -4.17 9.39 9.84
N GLN A 188 -3.54 8.53 10.65
CA GLN A 188 -2.61 8.97 11.69
C GLN A 188 -1.29 9.47 11.07
N PRO A 189 -0.69 10.52 11.65
CA PRO A 189 0.55 11.10 11.14
C PRO A 189 1.76 10.20 11.40
N ILE A 190 2.87 10.53 10.73
CA ILE A 190 4.19 9.95 11.03
C ILE A 190 4.52 10.20 12.50
N GLY A 191 5.05 9.18 13.18
CA GLY A 191 5.39 9.25 14.61
C GLY A 191 4.32 8.69 15.54
N PHE A 192 3.20 8.17 15.01
CA PHE A 192 2.25 7.41 15.82
C PHE A 192 2.97 6.25 16.54
N ASP A 193 2.68 6.08 17.82
CA ASP A 193 3.28 5.04 18.65
C ASP A 193 2.63 3.68 18.35
N PHE A 194 3.41 2.78 17.75
CA PHE A 194 2.99 1.45 17.32
C PHE A 194 2.67 0.54 18.51
N SER A 195 3.19 0.81 19.71
CA SER A 195 2.92 0.02 20.91
C SER A 195 1.47 0.17 21.40
N ARG A 196 0.74 1.18 20.93
CA ARG A 196 -0.69 1.39 21.22
C ARG A 196 -1.61 0.43 20.48
N LEU A 197 -1.09 -0.24 19.45
CA LEU A 197 -1.83 -1.23 18.66
C LEU A 197 -1.36 -2.62 19.08
N GLU A 198 -2.29 -3.56 19.22
CA GLU A 198 -1.95 -4.96 19.49
C GLU A 198 -2.63 -5.86 18.46
N PHE A 199 -1.84 -6.67 17.77
CA PHE A 199 -2.31 -7.67 16.82
C PHE A 199 -2.02 -9.09 17.33
N ASP A 200 -3.07 -9.75 17.81
CA ASP A 200 -3.04 -11.15 18.22
C ASP A 200 -3.57 -12.01 17.06
N MET A 201 -2.71 -12.23 16.08
CA MET A 201 -3.05 -12.96 14.85
C MET A 201 -3.56 -14.39 15.08
N PRO A 202 -2.95 -15.21 15.98
CA PRO A 202 -3.45 -16.56 16.26
C PRO A 202 -4.90 -16.60 16.74
N ASN A 203 -5.33 -15.60 17.50
CA ASN A 203 -6.69 -15.50 18.03
C ASN A 203 -7.59 -14.58 17.20
N HIS A 204 -7.13 -14.09 16.05
CA HIS A 204 -7.85 -13.15 15.19
C HIS A 204 -8.36 -11.89 15.90
N ARG A 205 -7.55 -11.34 16.82
CA ARG A 205 -7.90 -10.13 17.57
C ARG A 205 -6.96 -8.99 17.21
N ALA A 206 -7.52 -7.80 17.09
CA ALA A 206 -6.75 -6.57 17.03
C ALA A 206 -7.35 -5.53 17.97
N THR A 207 -6.50 -4.80 18.69
CA THR A 207 -6.92 -3.69 19.55
C THR A 207 -6.10 -2.44 19.30
N GLY A 208 -6.70 -1.28 19.55
CA GLY A 208 -6.01 0.02 19.62
C GLY A 208 -6.41 0.70 20.92
N ASP A 209 -5.41 1.05 21.74
CA ASP A 209 -5.61 1.59 23.08
C ASP A 209 -6.53 0.71 23.95
N GLY A 210 -6.39 -0.61 23.82
CA GLY A 210 -7.22 -1.61 24.50
C GLY A 210 -8.62 -1.80 23.92
N ASN A 211 -9.05 -0.98 22.94
CA ASN A 211 -10.35 -1.11 22.31
C ASN A 211 -10.29 -2.05 21.09
N PRO A 212 -11.20 -3.01 20.95
CA PRO A 212 -11.27 -3.87 19.77
C PRO A 212 -11.42 -3.07 18.47
N LEU A 213 -10.66 -3.44 17.44
CA LEU A 213 -10.75 -2.84 16.10
C LEU A 213 -11.91 -3.46 15.30
N ILE A 214 -13.12 -3.37 15.85
CA ILE A 214 -14.34 -3.91 15.24
C ILE A 214 -14.59 -3.26 13.88
N GLY A 215 -15.04 -4.07 12.92
CA GLY A 215 -15.39 -3.62 11.58
C GLY A 215 -14.20 -3.49 10.63
N TRP A 216 -12.99 -3.79 11.08
CA TRP A 216 -11.79 -3.81 10.24
C TRP A 216 -11.54 -5.19 9.65
N GLU A 217 -11.21 -5.21 8.36
CA GLU A 217 -10.64 -6.39 7.69
C GLU A 217 -9.18 -6.14 7.33
N PHE A 218 -8.34 -7.10 7.67
CA PHE A 218 -6.92 -7.13 7.34
C PHE A 218 -6.65 -8.29 6.36
N ARG A 219 -6.24 -7.96 5.14
CA ARG A 219 -5.79 -8.95 4.16
C ARG A 219 -4.28 -8.98 4.09
N VAL A 220 -3.70 -10.13 4.40
CA VAL A 220 -2.26 -10.36 4.47
C VAL A 220 -1.82 -11.20 3.28
N PHE A 221 -0.76 -10.78 2.59
CA PHE A 221 -0.22 -11.50 1.44
C PHE A 221 1.28 -11.23 1.25
N GLY A 222 1.97 -12.19 0.65
CA GLY A 222 3.39 -12.06 0.29
C GLY A 222 3.58 -11.55 -1.14
N ALA A 223 4.69 -10.85 -1.39
CA ALA A 223 5.15 -10.51 -2.74
C ALA A 223 6.63 -10.92 -2.91
N LYS A 224 6.94 -11.60 -4.02
CA LYS A 224 8.31 -11.99 -4.39
C LYS A 224 8.72 -11.30 -5.68
N LEU A 225 9.86 -10.63 -5.67
CA LEU A 225 10.36 -9.83 -6.78
C LEU A 225 11.78 -10.26 -7.15
N GLY A 226 12.02 -10.49 -8.44
CA GLY A 226 13.36 -10.48 -9.01
C GLY A 226 13.74 -9.06 -9.40
N VAL A 227 14.78 -8.51 -8.78
CA VAL A 227 15.23 -7.12 -8.97
C VAL A 227 16.63 -7.12 -9.56
N ALA A 228 16.76 -6.62 -10.78
CA ALA A 228 18.03 -6.41 -11.45
C ALA A 228 18.76 -5.19 -10.86
N ARG A 229 20.01 -5.40 -10.44
CA ARG A 229 20.94 -4.36 -9.97
C ARG A 229 22.26 -4.58 -10.70
N GLY A 230 22.49 -3.80 -11.76
CA GLY A 230 23.57 -4.06 -12.72
C GLY A 230 23.44 -5.46 -13.33
N THR A 231 24.44 -6.31 -13.15
CA THR A 231 24.49 -7.69 -13.66
C THR A 231 23.91 -8.73 -12.71
N ILE A 232 23.49 -8.33 -11.50
CA ILE A 232 23.02 -9.24 -10.46
C ILE A 232 21.50 -9.19 -10.38
N LEU A 233 20.85 -10.36 -10.52
CA LEU A 233 19.44 -10.54 -10.21
C LEU A 233 19.31 -10.90 -8.72
N LYS A 234 18.73 -9.99 -7.94
CA LYS A 234 18.48 -10.21 -6.51
C LYS A 234 17.03 -10.56 -6.28
N GLN A 235 16.78 -11.61 -5.50
CA GLN A 235 15.42 -11.92 -5.03
C GLN A 235 15.10 -11.09 -3.79
N GLU A 236 13.92 -10.47 -3.79
CA GLU A 236 13.41 -9.69 -2.68
C GLU A 236 12.00 -10.19 -2.32
N GLU A 237 11.78 -10.43 -1.03
CA GLU A 237 10.48 -10.86 -0.50
C GLU A 237 9.89 -9.78 0.40
N TYR A 238 8.57 -9.64 0.38
CA TYR A 238 7.84 -8.62 1.12
C TYR A 238 6.58 -9.22 1.78
N GLU A 239 6.30 -8.82 3.01
CA GLU A 239 4.99 -8.94 3.65
C GLU A 239 4.16 -7.70 3.36
N CYS A 240 2.95 -7.89 2.85
CA CYS A 240 2.03 -6.82 2.48
C CYS A 240 0.70 -7.00 3.23
N VAL A 241 0.13 -5.90 3.68
CA VAL A 241 -1.15 -5.91 4.42
C VAL A 241 -2.04 -4.78 3.93
N CYS A 242 -3.24 -5.13 3.49
CA CYS A 242 -4.31 -4.18 3.22
C CYS A 242 -5.29 -4.15 4.40
N ALA A 243 -5.44 -3.01 5.05
CA ALA A 243 -6.45 -2.77 6.07
C ALA A 243 -7.56 -1.92 5.48
N TYR A 244 -8.82 -2.32 5.64
CA TYR A 244 -9.94 -1.48 5.24
C TYR A 244 -11.16 -1.70 6.13
N TYR A 245 -11.93 -0.63 6.33
CA TYR A 245 -13.10 -0.66 7.20
C TYR A 245 -14.33 -1.15 6.45
N ARG A 246 -14.92 -2.25 6.92
CA ARG A 246 -16.15 -2.86 6.40
C ARG A 246 -17.39 -2.52 7.23
N GLY A 247 -17.21 -2.10 8.48
CA GLY A 247 -18.32 -1.86 9.41
C GLY A 247 -19.03 -3.15 9.87
N THR A 248 -18.33 -4.29 9.84
CA THR A 248 -18.79 -5.56 10.39
C THR A 248 -18.77 -5.58 11.92
N ALA A 249 -19.47 -6.52 12.55
CA ALA A 249 -19.47 -6.68 14.02
C ALA A 249 -18.16 -7.26 14.58
N GLU A 250 -17.28 -7.75 13.72
CA GLU A 250 -16.04 -8.43 14.07
C GLU A 250 -14.85 -7.81 13.36
N THR A 251 -13.66 -8.06 13.89
CA THR A 251 -12.39 -7.89 13.18
C THR A 251 -12.11 -9.14 12.35
N THR A 252 -11.76 -8.98 11.08
CA THR A 252 -11.51 -10.10 10.18
C THR A 252 -10.06 -10.10 9.70
N PHE A 253 -9.44 -11.28 9.69
CA PHE A 253 -8.14 -11.49 9.07
C PHE A 253 -8.28 -12.49 7.93
N VAL A 254 -7.74 -12.15 6.77
CA VAL A 254 -7.68 -13.02 5.60
C VAL A 254 -6.23 -13.18 5.20
N PHE A 255 -5.71 -14.41 5.29
CA PHE A 255 -4.35 -14.73 4.92
C PHE A 255 -4.35 -15.41 3.56
N HIS A 256 -3.65 -14.79 2.60
CA HIS A 256 -3.49 -15.34 1.27
C HIS A 256 -2.09 -15.94 1.11
N GLN A 257 -2.04 -17.21 0.74
CA GLN A 257 -0.78 -17.96 0.66
C GLN A 257 -0.37 -18.27 -0.78
N THR A 258 -1.33 -18.32 -1.70
CA THR A 258 -1.10 -18.73 -3.08
C THR A 258 -1.29 -17.57 -4.06
N PRO A 259 -0.53 -17.52 -5.18
CA PRO A 259 -0.76 -16.54 -6.23
C PRO A 259 -2.19 -16.55 -6.78
N GLN A 260 -2.82 -17.73 -6.87
CA GLN A 260 -4.18 -17.90 -7.38
C GLN A 260 -5.22 -17.20 -6.50
N GLU A 261 -5.01 -17.18 -5.17
CA GLU A 261 -5.87 -16.43 -4.25
C GLU A 261 -5.74 -14.91 -4.42
N LEU A 262 -4.61 -14.44 -4.97
CA LEU A 262 -4.35 -13.02 -5.21
C LEU A 262 -4.90 -12.53 -6.54
N GLU A 263 -5.00 -13.38 -7.57
CA GLU A 263 -5.39 -13.00 -8.95
C GLU A 263 -6.71 -12.20 -9.03
N ASN A 264 -7.62 -12.42 -8.09
CA ASN A 264 -8.92 -11.76 -8.07
C ASN A 264 -8.91 -10.33 -7.49
N TRP A 265 -7.87 -9.94 -6.76
CA TRP A 265 -7.87 -8.69 -6.00
C TRP A 265 -6.50 -8.01 -5.87
N VAL A 266 -5.40 -8.62 -6.33
CA VAL A 266 -4.08 -8.01 -6.40
C VAL A 266 -3.57 -8.04 -7.84
N GLN A 267 -3.32 -6.87 -8.40
CA GLN A 267 -2.72 -6.69 -9.71
C GLN A 267 -1.24 -6.37 -9.57
N PHE A 268 -0.37 -7.26 -10.05
CA PHE A 268 1.06 -6.98 -10.17
C PHE A 268 1.37 -6.35 -11.52
N ILE A 269 2.18 -5.29 -11.49
CA ILE A 269 2.78 -4.64 -12.67
C ILE A 269 4.25 -4.32 -12.40
N ASN A 270 5.01 -4.02 -13.45
CA ASN A 270 6.40 -3.59 -13.35
C ASN A 270 6.63 -2.20 -13.97
N ILE A 271 7.82 -1.66 -13.74
CA ILE A 271 8.23 -0.34 -14.26
C ILE A 271 8.03 -0.24 -15.77
N ASP A 272 8.40 -1.26 -16.54
CA ASP A 272 8.30 -1.26 -18.01
C ASP A 272 6.84 -1.15 -18.47
N GLN A 273 5.93 -1.87 -17.83
CA GLN A 273 4.50 -1.85 -18.15
C GLN A 273 3.88 -0.47 -17.89
N LEU A 274 4.24 0.20 -16.79
CA LEU A 274 3.77 1.57 -16.52
C LEU A 274 4.38 2.55 -17.53
N MET A 275 5.69 2.46 -17.78
CA MET A 275 6.39 3.36 -18.69
C MET A 275 5.90 3.22 -20.14
N ALA A 276 5.53 2.01 -20.57
CA ALA A 276 4.97 1.76 -21.90
C ALA A 276 3.65 2.50 -22.18
N VAL A 277 2.90 2.85 -21.12
CA VAL A 277 1.62 3.58 -21.24
C VAL A 277 1.70 5.01 -20.73
N ALA A 278 2.85 5.45 -20.23
CA ALA A 278 3.05 6.76 -19.59
C ALA A 278 2.56 7.94 -20.45
N SER A 279 2.87 7.93 -21.75
CA SER A 279 2.43 8.98 -22.70
C SER A 279 0.91 9.10 -22.86
N LYS A 280 0.16 8.07 -22.45
CA LYS A 280 -1.31 8.00 -22.56
C LYS A 280 -2.01 8.28 -21.23
N LEU A 281 -1.29 8.43 -20.12
CA LEU A 281 -1.87 8.66 -18.78
C LEU A 281 -2.41 10.08 -18.63
N ALA A 282 -1.82 11.02 -19.36
CA ALA A 282 -2.20 12.43 -19.41
C ALA A 282 -3.48 12.73 -20.20
N ALA A 283 -3.99 11.76 -20.98
CA ALA A 283 -5.07 11.94 -21.95
C ALA A 283 -6.50 11.79 -21.38
#